data_AF-A0A453PKM3-F1
#
_entry.id   AF-A0A453PKM3-F1
#
_cell.length_a   1.000
_cell.length_b   1.000
_cell.length_c   1.000
_cell.angle_alpha   90.00
_cell.angle_beta   90.00
_cell.angle_gamma   90.00
#
_symmetry.space_group_name_H-M   'P 1'
#
loop_
_entity.id
_entity.type
_entity.pdbx_description
1 polymer ?
#
loop_
_entity_poly.entity_id
_entity_poly.type
_entity_poly.pdbx_seq_one_letter_code
_entity_poly.pdbx_strand_id
1 'polypeptide(L)' 'DHTPLLVDSGEATHIGNRNTFSFELSWFEKENFMDIIAREWAKRATGRTSVERWQNKIRHLRQFLRGWARNESGRYKQE' A
#
# COMPACT_ATOMS: atom_id res chain seq x y z
N ASP A 1 11.88 25.88 -10.39
CA ASP A 1 11.90 24.43 -10.64
C ASP A 1 10.64 23.84 -10.02
N HIS A 2 9.74 23.25 -10.82
CA HIS A 2 8.43 22.80 -10.38
C HIS A 2 8.36 21.28 -10.53
N THR A 3 8.55 20.55 -9.44
CA THR A 3 8.33 19.10 -9.40
C THR A 3 6.84 18.84 -9.16
N PRO A 4 6.06 18.38 -10.16
CA PRO A 4 4.64 18.12 -9.95
C PRO A 4 4.48 16.95 -8.97
N LEU A 5 3.81 17.21 -7.86
CA LEU A 5 3.37 16.16 -6.95
C LEU A 5 2.21 15.43 -7.63
N LEU A 6 2.37 14.14 -7.90
CA LEU A 6 1.28 13.29 -8.35
C LEU A 6 0.26 13.15 -7.22
N VAL A 7 -0.81 13.94 -7.27
CA VAL A 7 -1.97 13.82 -6.40
C VAL A 7 -2.91 12.80 -7.04
N ASP A 8 -3.02 11.63 -6.41
CA ASP A 8 -3.97 10.59 -6.80
C ASP A 8 -5.18 10.68 -5.87
N SER A 9 -6.26 11.27 -6.36
CA SER A 9 -7.53 11.42 -5.63
C SER A 9 -8.29 10.10 -5.46
N GLY A 10 -7.82 9.01 -6.08
CA GLY A 10 -8.53 7.74 -6.11
C GLY A 10 -9.79 7.72 -6.98
N GLU A 11 -10.09 8.82 -7.67
CA GLU A 11 -11.19 8.86 -8.64
C GLU A 11 -10.78 8.11 -9.92
N ALA A 12 -11.56 7.09 -10.26
CA ALA A 12 -11.31 6.29 -11.45
C ALA A 12 -11.63 7.12 -12.71
N THR A 13 -10.60 7.51 -13.47
CA THR A 13 -10.75 8.09 -14.81
C THR A 13 -11.36 7.12 -15.83
N HIS A 14 -11.41 5.82 -15.49
CA HIS A 14 -12.15 4.79 -16.22
C HIS A 14 -12.89 3.87 -15.24
N ILE A 15 -14.18 3.61 -15.50
CA ILE A 15 -15.14 2.82 -14.70
C ILE A 15 -14.63 1.41 -14.33
N GLY A 16 -13.60 0.90 -15.01
CA GLY A 16 -13.05 -0.45 -14.81
C GLY A 16 -11.91 -0.59 -13.80
N ASN A 17 -11.17 0.47 -13.44
CA ASN A 17 -9.99 0.33 -12.56
C ASN A 17 -10.28 0.79 -11.13
N ARG A 18 -11.08 0.01 -10.41
CA ARG A 18 -11.32 0.18 -8.98
C ARG A 18 -10.16 -0.38 -8.13
N ASN A 19 -8.93 -0.20 -8.59
CA ASN A 19 -7.72 -0.68 -7.89
C ASN A 19 -7.24 0.37 -6.89
N THR A 20 -8.17 1.07 -6.23
CA THR A 20 -7.88 1.98 -5.13
C THR A 20 -7.39 1.17 -3.93
N PHE A 21 -6.45 1.73 -3.19
CA PHE A 21 -6.02 1.13 -1.93
C PHE A 21 -6.96 1.63 -0.84
N SER A 22 -7.58 0.71 -0.13
CA SER A 22 -8.31 1.01 1.10
C SER A 22 -7.59 0.34 2.27
N PHE A 23 -7.50 1.08 3.37
CA PHE A 23 -6.97 0.58 4.63
C PHE A 23 -8.15 0.28 5.56
N GLU A 24 -8.11 -0.83 6.29
CA GLU A 24 -9.14 -1.20 7.26
C GLU A 24 -8.54 -1.18 8.67
N LEU A 25 -9.26 -0.58 9.62
CA LEU A 25 -8.83 -0.51 11.02
C LEU A 25 -8.70 -1.90 11.67
N SER A 26 -9.53 -2.85 11.24
CA SER A 26 -9.50 -4.25 11.68
C SER A 26 -8.18 -4.94 11.41
N TRP A 27 -7.33 -4.42 10.51
CA TRP A 27 -6.01 -4.99 10.26
C TRP A 27 -5.08 -4.87 11.47
N PHE A 28 -5.28 -3.87 12.34
CA PHE A 28 -4.51 -3.75 13.58
C PHE A 28 -4.82 -4.85 14.59
N GLU A 29 -5.98 -5.51 14.47
CA GLU A 29 -6.35 -6.63 15.33
C GLU A 29 -5.65 -7.93 14.91
N LYS A 30 -5.01 -7.95 13.72
CA LYS A 30 -4.28 -9.11 13.22
C LYS A 30 -2.94 -9.22 13.92
N GLU A 31 -2.67 -10.42 14.43
CA GLU A 31 -1.40 -10.75 15.06
C GLU A 31 -0.23 -10.44 14.11
N ASN A 32 0.82 -9.81 14.64
CA ASN A 32 2.03 -9.44 13.91
C ASN A 32 1.82 -8.44 12.75
N PHE A 33 0.66 -7.81 12.61
CA PHE A 33 0.43 -6.83 11.53
C PHE A 33 1.43 -5.67 11.58
N MET A 34 1.67 -5.12 12.77
CA MET A 34 2.63 -4.03 12.95
C MET A 34 4.06 -4.44 12.60
N ASP A 35 4.46 -5.68 12.92
CA ASP A 35 5.78 -6.21 12.56
C ASP A 35 5.92 -6.40 11.05
N ILE A 36 4.85 -6.85 10.39
CA ILE A 36 4.80 -6.95 8.92
C ILE A 36 4.99 -5.57 8.29
N ILE A 37 4.27 -4.54 8.77
CA ILE A 37 4.41 -3.17 8.29
C ILE A 37 5.84 -2.66 8.51
N ALA A 38 6.39 -2.82 9.71
CA ALA A 38 7.73 -2.36 10.06
C ALA A 38 8.79 -3.01 9.17
N ARG A 39 8.70 -4.34 8.99
CA ARG A 39 9.60 -5.10 8.11
C ARG A 39 9.50 -4.64 6.66
N GLU A 40 8.29 -4.47 6.15
CA GLU A 40 8.09 -4.06 4.76
C GLU A 40 8.54 -2.61 4.53
N TRP A 41 8.33 -1.74 5.51
CA TRP A 41 8.81 -0.36 5.50
C TRP A 41 10.34 -0.26 5.65
N ALA A 42 11.01 -1.20 6.32
CA ALA A 42 12.46 -1.17 6.42
C ALA A 42 13.16 -1.45 5.07
N LYS A 43 12.45 -2.01 4.07
CA LYS A 43 13.02 -2.29 2.75
C LYS A 43 13.50 -1.01 2.06
N ARG A 44 14.65 -1.14 1.38
CA ARG A 44 15.23 -0.03 0.62
C ARG A 44 14.33 0.35 -0.54
N ALA A 45 14.02 1.64 -0.67
CA ALA A 45 13.32 2.19 -1.81
C ALA A 45 14.31 2.82 -2.80
N THR A 46 14.10 2.59 -4.09
CA THR A 46 14.87 3.23 -5.16
C THR A 46 14.39 4.67 -5.39
N GLY A 47 15.25 5.52 -5.94
CA GLY A 47 14.94 6.93 -6.24
C GLY A 47 16.18 7.82 -6.13
N ARG A 48 16.27 8.80 -7.02
CA ARG A 48 17.35 9.79 -7.09
C ARG A 48 17.14 10.89 -6.05
N THR A 49 15.90 11.26 -5.76
CA THR A 49 15.55 12.26 -4.75
C THR A 49 14.88 11.64 -3.52
N SER A 50 14.90 12.36 -2.39
CA SER A 50 14.20 11.94 -1.16
C SER A 50 12.69 11.78 -1.38
N VAL A 51 12.08 12.63 -2.22
CA VAL A 51 10.66 12.57 -2.55
C VAL A 51 10.34 11.33 -3.38
N GLU A 52 11.15 11.03 -4.40
CA GLU A 52 10.98 9.81 -5.21
C GLU A 52 11.10 8.55 -4.34
N ARG A 53 12.08 8.52 -3.43
CA ARG A 53 12.24 7.41 -2.49
C ARG A 53 11.00 7.23 -1.61
N TRP A 54 10.48 8.33 -1.06
CA TRP A 54 9.26 8.28 -0.24
C TRP A 54 8.04 7.82 -1.04
N GLN A 55 7.83 8.36 -2.24
CA GLN A 55 6.74 7.94 -3.12
C GLN A 55 6.82 6.45 -3.49
N ASN A 56 8.02 5.97 -3.84
CA ASN A 56 8.25 4.56 -4.15
C ASN A 56 8.01 3.66 -2.94
N LYS A 57 8.41 4.11 -1.74
CA LYS A 57 8.18 3.40 -0.49
C LYS A 57 6.70 3.24 -0.17
N ILE A 58 5.95 4.33 -0.32
CA ILE A 58 4.51 4.35 -0.10
C ILE A 58 3.77 3.51 -1.17
N ARG A 59 4.17 3.60 -2.45
CA ARG A 59 3.62 2.77 -3.53
C ARG A 59 3.82 1.28 -3.25
N HIS A 60 5.04 0.90 -2.86
CA HIS A 60 5.40 -0.47 -2.51
C HIS A 60 4.57 -1.00 -1.34
N LEU A 61 4.48 -0.24 -0.25
CA LEU A 61 3.71 -0.65 0.93
C LEU A 61 2.23 -0.88 0.60
N ARG A 62 1.62 0.01 -0.20
CA ARG A 62 0.23 -0.16 -0.65
C ARG A 62 0.03 -1.38 -1.54
N GLN A 63 0.99 -1.69 -2.43
CA GLN A 63 0.90 -2.89 -3.27
C GLN A 63 1.01 -4.16 -2.43
N PHE A 64 1.97 -4.20 -1.50
CA PHE A 64 2.13 -5.30 -0.56
C PHE A 64 0.86 -5.54 0.26
N LEU A 65 0.29 -4.48 0.85
CA LEU A 65 -0.90 -4.59 1.70
C LEU A 65 -2.14 -5.05 0.95
N ARG A 66 -2.32 -4.66 -0.32
CA ARG A 66 -3.40 -5.23 -1.16
C ARG A 66 -3.25 -6.75 -1.31
N GLY A 67 -2.04 -7.23 -1.54
CA GLY A 67 -1.77 -8.67 -1.65
C GLY A 67 -2.00 -9.41 -0.34
N TRP A 68 -1.50 -8.85 0.77
CA TRP A 68 -1.70 -9.38 2.11
C TRP A 68 -3.19 -9.46 2.48
N ALA A 69 -3.95 -8.39 2.29
CA ALA A 69 -5.37 -8.36 2.61
C ALA A 69 -6.18 -9.41 1.83
N ARG A 70 -5.86 -9.61 0.54
CA ARG A 70 -6.49 -10.67 -0.27
C ARG A 70 -6.21 -12.08 0.27
N ASN A 71 -4.98 -12.33 0.73
CA ASN A 71 -4.63 -13.61 1.33
C ASN A 71 -5.34 -13.80 2.67
N GLU A 72 -5.41 -12.75 3.48
CA GLU A 72 -6.06 -12.78 4.79
C GLU A 72 -7.57 -13.04 4.66
N SER A 73 -8.28 -12.31 3.79
CA SER A 73 -9.69 -12.57 3.50
C SER A 73 -9.95 -13.95 2.88
N GLY A 74 -8.96 -14.52 2.17
CA GLY A 74 -9.04 -15.86 1.60
C GLY A 74 -8.96 -16.96 2.68
N ARG A 75 -8.11 -16.77 3.69
CA ARG A 75 -7.97 -17.68 4.84
C ARG A 75 -9.27 -17.76 5.65
N TYR A 76 -9.88 -16.63 5.96
CA TYR A 76 -11.15 -16.55 6.70
C TYR A 76 -12.37 -17.14 5.99
N LYS A 77 -12.30 -17.38 4.67
CA LYS A 77 -13.41 -18.00 3.91
C LYS A 77 -13.30 -19.53 3.84
N GLN A 78 -12.16 -20.10 4.25
CA GLN A 78 -11.95 -21.55 4.27
C GLN A 78 -12.13 -22.16 5.67
N GLU A 79 -12.22 -21.31 6.70
CA GLU A 79 -12.67 -21.67 8.06
C GLU A 79 -14.20 -21.57 8.16
#